data_AF-A0A851IMI5-F1
#
_entry.id   AF-A0A851IMI5-F1
#
_cell.length_a   1.000
_cell.length_b   1.000
_cell.length_c   1.000
_cell.angle_alpha   90.00
_cell.angle_beta   90.00
_cell.angle_gamma   90.00
#
_symmetry.space_group_name_H-M   'P 1'
#
loop_
_entity.id
_entity.type
_entity.pdbx_description
1 polymer ?
#
loop_
_entity_poly.entity_id
_entity_poly.type
_entity_poly.pdbx_seq_one_letter_code
_entity_poly.pdbx_strand_id
1 'polypeptide(L)'
;MEVSESWIRKQATKLQLTIKEAAEFVGKGQQYVRVGLQTGRLKFGTAVPKFKDENEKEARRRAGKRNWDYDIQRVHVERYVGISYRKFLELKYVVVA
;
A
#
# COMPACT_ATOMS: atom_id res chain seq x y z
N MET A 1 -3.70 -12.72 18.85
CA MET A 1 -3.94 -11.36 19.38
C MET A 1 -5.34 -11.00 18.96
N GLU A 2 -6.30 -11.05 19.88
CA GLU A 2 -7.71 -10.82 19.57
C GLU A 2 -7.90 -9.33 19.27
N VAL A 3 -8.33 -9.01 18.05
CA VAL A 3 -8.54 -7.62 17.60
C VAL A 3 -10.03 -7.36 17.58
N SER A 4 -10.48 -6.27 18.21
CA SER A 4 -11.90 -5.96 18.29
C SER A 4 -12.53 -5.72 16.91
N GLU A 5 -13.78 -6.13 16.72
CA GLU A 5 -14.52 -5.84 15.49
C GLU A 5 -14.59 -4.35 15.17
N SER A 6 -14.70 -3.50 16.20
CA SER A 6 -14.72 -2.05 16.05
C SER A 6 -13.44 -1.51 15.40
N TRP A 7 -12.29 -2.11 15.71
CA TRP A 7 -11.03 -1.76 15.08
C TRP A 7 -11.00 -2.18 13.61
N ILE A 8 -11.47 -3.40 13.28
CA ILE A 8 -11.54 -3.89 11.89
C ILE A 8 -12.41 -2.96 11.04
N ARG A 9 -13.59 -2.58 11.54
CA ARG A 9 -14.49 -1.63 10.86
C ARG A 9 -13.79 -0.30 10.60
N LYS A 10 -13.06 0.22 11.59
CA LYS A 10 -12.29 1.48 11.46
C LYS A 10 -11.15 1.36 10.44
N GLN A 11 -10.46 0.23 10.34
CA GLN A 11 -9.41 0.03 9.34
C GLN A 11 -10.00 -0.13 7.94
N ALA A 12 -11.11 -0.84 7.81
CA ALA A 12 -11.77 -1.10 6.53
C ALA A 12 -12.28 0.17 5.84
N THR A 13 -12.57 1.24 6.59
CA THR A 13 -13.03 2.52 6.03
C THR A 13 -11.91 3.42 5.53
N LYS A 14 -10.64 3.05 5.70
CA LYS A 14 -9.50 3.82 5.19
C LYS A 14 -9.58 3.97 3.67
N LEU A 15 -9.33 5.18 3.18
CA LEU A 15 -9.25 5.47 1.75
C LEU A 15 -7.88 5.08 1.18
N GLN A 16 -6.81 5.40 1.91
CA GLN A 16 -5.44 5.11 1.52
C GLN A 16 -4.80 4.12 2.49
N LEU A 17 -3.97 3.25 1.95
CA LEU A 17 -3.17 2.29 2.70
C LEU A 17 -1.72 2.77 2.78
N THR A 18 -1.08 2.49 3.90
CA THR A 18 0.38 2.61 4.02
C THR A 18 1.08 1.51 3.24
N ILE A 19 2.38 1.66 2.97
CA ILE A 19 3.21 0.60 2.38
C ILE A 19 3.15 -0.69 3.19
N LYS A 20 3.12 -0.59 4.53
CA LYS A 20 3.04 -1.76 5.41
C LYS A 20 1.72 -2.50 5.19
N GLU A 21 0.60 -1.78 5.24
CA GLU A 21 -0.73 -2.38 5.04
C GLU A 21 -0.89 -2.97 3.64
N ALA A 22 -0.45 -2.26 2.60
CA ALA A 22 -0.49 -2.76 1.23
C ALA A 22 0.39 -4.00 1.05
N ALA A 23 1.58 -4.04 1.68
CA ALA A 23 2.46 -5.20 1.65
C ALA A 23 1.84 -6.42 2.34
N GLU A 24 1.25 -6.22 3.51
CA GLU A 24 0.53 -7.27 4.22
C GLU A 24 -0.68 -7.77 3.41
N PHE A 25 -1.44 -6.86 2.80
CA PHE A 25 -2.62 -7.21 2.04
C PHE A 25 -2.29 -7.96 0.75
N VAL A 26 -1.22 -7.57 0.05
CA VAL A 26 -0.74 -8.24 -1.17
C VAL A 26 0.03 -9.53 -0.84
N GLY A 27 0.38 -9.78 0.43
CA GLY A 27 1.16 -10.94 0.86
C GLY A 27 2.62 -10.89 0.39
N LYS A 28 3.23 -9.70 0.34
CA LYS A 28 4.62 -9.47 -0.10
C LYS A 28 5.38 -8.60 0.91
N GLY A 29 6.69 -8.53 0.76
CA GLY A 29 7.53 -7.65 1.57
C GLY A 29 7.34 -6.16 1.23
N GLN A 30 7.54 -5.27 2.20
CA GLN A 30 7.43 -3.81 2.00
C GLN A 30 8.35 -3.30 0.89
N GLN A 31 9.56 -3.86 0.77
CA GLN A 31 10.51 -3.48 -0.30
C GLN A 31 9.97 -3.84 -1.69
N TYR A 32 9.28 -4.97 -1.83
CA TYR A 32 8.66 -5.37 -3.09
C TYR A 32 7.61 -4.35 -3.52
N VAL A 33 6.74 -3.92 -2.58
CA VAL A 33 5.73 -2.90 -2.86
C VAL A 33 6.37 -1.56 -3.22
N ARG A 34 7.36 -1.10 -2.45
CA ARG A 34 8.08 0.16 -2.72
C ARG A 34 8.69 0.19 -4.12
N VAL A 35 9.51 -0.81 -4.44
CA VAL A 35 10.18 -0.90 -5.75
C VAL A 35 9.15 -1.07 -6.86
N GLY A 36 8.12 -1.89 -6.65
CA GLY A 36 7.06 -2.11 -7.61
C GLY A 36 6.29 -0.83 -7.96
N LEU A 37 5.97 0.00 -6.97
CA LEU A 37 5.32 1.30 -7.19
C LEU A 37 6.28 2.33 -7.82
N GLN A 38 7.54 2.39 -7.35
CA GLN A 38 8.58 3.26 -7.91
C GLN A 38 8.94 2.94 -9.37
N THR A 39 8.75 1.71 -9.80
CA THR A 39 9.04 1.27 -11.18
C THR A 39 7.78 1.18 -12.04
N GLY A 40 6.60 1.47 -11.49
CA GLY A 40 5.31 1.35 -12.21
C GLY A 40 4.88 -0.10 -12.50
N ARG A 41 5.56 -1.09 -11.93
CA ARG A 41 5.20 -2.51 -12.07
C ARG A 41 3.93 -2.88 -11.30
N LEU A 42 3.71 -2.23 -10.16
CA LEU A 42 2.48 -2.38 -9.37
C LEU A 42 1.53 -1.24 -9.71
N LYS A 43 0.39 -1.58 -10.31
CA LYS A 43 -0.59 -0.61 -10.85
C LYS A 43 -1.68 -0.20 -9.85
N PHE A 44 -1.50 -0.53 -8.57
CA PHE A 44 -2.50 -0.22 -7.53
C PHE A 44 -2.19 1.06 -6.73
N GLY A 45 -1.13 1.78 -7.10
CA GLY A 45 -0.76 3.04 -6.48
C GLY A 45 0.36 3.72 -7.25
N THR A 46 0.76 4.89 -6.76
CA THR A 46 1.79 5.72 -7.39
C THR A 46 2.83 6.11 -6.36
N ALA A 47 4.10 6.05 -6.76
CA ALA A 47 5.20 6.62 -5.98
C ALA A 47 5.60 7.97 -6.61
N VAL A 48 5.55 9.02 -5.81
CA VAL A 48 5.87 10.39 -6.22
C VAL A 48 7.18 10.82 -5.55
N PRO A 49 8.21 11.24 -6.31
CA PRO A 49 9.42 11.83 -5.75
C PRO A 49 9.09 13.04 -4.87
N LYS A 50 9.73 13.16 -3.70
CA LYS A 50 9.57 14.34 -2.84
C LYS A 50 10.19 15.61 -3.41
N PHE A 51 11.12 15.45 -4.35
CA PHE A 51 11.81 16.55 -4.99
C PHE A 51 11.04 16.99 -6.24
N LYS A 52 10.95 18.31 -6.43
CA LYS A 52 10.47 18.91 -7.68
C LYS A 52 11.68 19.29 -8.51
N ASP A 53 11.81 18.65 -9.66
CA ASP A 53 12.75 19.04 -10.70
C ASP A 53 11.97 19.28 -11.99
N GLU A 54 12.49 20.12 -12.88
CA GLU A 54 11.91 20.34 -14.21
C GLU A 54 11.77 19.03 -15.00
N ASN A 55 12.70 18.09 -14.76
CA ASN A 55 12.71 16.78 -15.37
C ASN A 55 12.38 15.69 -14.34
N GLU A 56 11.30 14.95 -14.59
CA GLU A 56 10.86 13.83 -13.75
C GLU A 56 11.97 12.77 -13.55
N LYS A 57 12.77 12.51 -14.58
CA LYS A 57 13.86 11.53 -14.52
C LYS A 57 14.93 11.95 -13.51
N GLU A 58 15.18 13.25 -13.38
CA GLU A 58 16.12 13.78 -12.38
C GLU A 58 15.53 13.76 -10.97
N ALA A 59 14.26 14.15 -10.83
CA ALA A 59 13.55 14.05 -9.55
C ALA A 59 13.58 12.62 -8.99
N ARG A 60 13.32 11.62 -9.85
CA ARG A 60 13.39 10.19 -9.50
C ARG A 60 14.82 9.75 -9.13
N ARG A 61 15.83 10.25 -9.85
CA ARG A 61 17.25 9.96 -9.54
C ARG A 61 17.63 10.51 -8.17
N ARG A 62 17.28 11.76 -7.85
CA ARG A 62 17.57 12.39 -6.55
C ARG A 62 16.76 11.78 -5.41
N ALA A 63 15.53 11.34 -5.67
CA ALA A 63 14.69 10.68 -4.69
C ALA A 63 15.35 9.43 -4.09
N GLY A 64 16.15 8.72 -4.89
CA GLY A 64 16.90 7.55 -4.46
C GLY A 64 15.98 6.50 -3.85
N LYS A 65 16.37 5.91 -2.71
CA LYS A 65 15.56 4.85 -2.05
C LYS A 65 14.53 5.36 -1.04
N ARG A 66 14.71 6.56 -0.50
CA ARG A 66 14.01 7.00 0.74
C ARG A 66 13.04 8.16 0.53
N ASN A 67 13.21 8.98 -0.51
CA ASN A 67 12.51 10.26 -0.62
C ASN A 67 11.32 10.17 -1.59
N TRP A 68 10.34 9.35 -1.22
CA TRP A 68 9.12 9.12 -1.99
C TRP A 68 7.89 9.26 -1.11
N ASP A 69 6.87 9.89 -1.64
CA ASP A 69 5.50 9.79 -1.15
C ASP A 69 4.75 8.71 -1.93
N TYR A 70 3.79 8.06 -1.28
CA TYR A 70 3.03 6.98 -1.88
C TYR A 70 1.55 7.29 -1.78
N ASP A 71 0.87 7.26 -2.92
CA ASP A 71 -0.57 7.26 -3.00
C ASP A 71 -1.03 5.84 -3.33
N ILE A 72 -1.56 5.14 -2.32
CA ILE A 72 -2.03 3.76 -2.45
C ILE A 72 -3.49 3.73 -2.04
N GLN A 73 -4.38 3.85 -3.02
CA GLN A 73 -5.82 3.80 -2.82
C GLN A 73 -6.24 2.37 -2.46
N ARG A 74 -6.92 2.18 -1.31
CA ARG A 74 -7.43 0.87 -0.85
C ARG A 74 -8.15 0.13 -1.96
N VAL A 75 -9.07 0.82 -2.65
CA VAL A 75 -9.90 0.24 -3.71
C VAL A 75 -9.09 -0.31 -4.89
N HIS A 76 -7.92 0.27 -5.18
CA HIS A 76 -7.04 -0.24 -6.23
C HIS A 76 -6.30 -1.50 -5.78
N VAL A 77 -5.89 -1.57 -4.51
CA VAL A 77 -5.29 -2.78 -3.94
C VAL A 77 -6.31 -3.92 -3.87
N GLU A 78 -7.57 -3.62 -3.50
CA GLU A 78 -8.66 -4.60 -3.51
C GLU A 78 -8.89 -5.20 -4.91
N ARG A 79 -8.92 -4.36 -5.95
CA ARG A 79 -9.01 -4.82 -7.34
C ARG A 79 -7.82 -5.69 -7.74
N TYR A 80 -6.63 -5.35 -7.27
CA TYR A 80 -5.41 -6.10 -7.58
C TYR A 80 -5.37 -7.47 -6.89
N VAL A 81 -5.81 -7.56 -5.64
CA VAL A 81 -5.78 -8.81 -4.85
C VAL A 81 -7.02 -9.67 -5.12
N GLY A 82 -8.16 -9.07 -5.49
CA GLY A 82 -9.41 -9.77 -5.79
C GLY A 82 -10.33 -9.98 -4.59
N ILE A 83 -10.05 -9.38 -3.43
CA ILE A 83 -10.91 -9.39 -2.24
C ILE A 83 -10.98 -8.00 -1.61
N SER A 84 -11.99 -7.75 -0.77
CA SER A 84 -12.04 -6.51 0.00
C SER A 84 -11.02 -6.51 1.14
N TYR A 85 -10.55 -5.31 1.50
CA TYR A 85 -9.63 -5.12 2.62
C TYR A 85 -10.27 -5.54 3.94
N ARG A 86 -11.58 -5.32 4.11
CA ARG A 86 -12.34 -5.82 5.24
C ARG A 86 -12.27 -7.34 5.34
N LYS A 87 -12.55 -8.06 4.23
CA LYS A 87 -12.50 -9.52 4.18
C LYS A 87 -11.09 -10.03 4.54
N PHE A 88 -10.05 -9.37 4.04
CA PHE A 88 -8.67 -9.67 4.42
C PHE A 88 -8.41 -9.52 5.92
N LEU A 89 -8.85 -8.42 6.53
CA LEU A 89 -8.67 -8.19 7.97
C LEU A 89 -9.45 -9.22 8.81
N GLU A 90 -10.67 -9.57 8.42
CA GLU A 90 -11.47 -10.61 9.07
C GLU A 90 -10.76 -11.98 8.99
N LEU A 91 -10.28 -12.36 7.81
CA LEU A 91 -9.52 -13.60 7.63
C LEU A 91 -8.25 -13.62 8.48
N LYS A 92 -7.52 -12.49 8.54
CA LYS A 92 -6.24 -12.41 9.26
C LYS A 92 -6.38 -12.40 10.77
N TYR A 93 -7.39 -11.73 11.32
CA TYR A 93 -7.46 -11.45 12.76
C TYR A 93 -8.61 -12.16 13.49
N VAL A 94 -9.63 -12.65 12.77
CA VAL A 94 -10.78 -13.34 13.38
C VAL A 94 -10.73 -14.83 13.12
N VAL A 95 -10.42 -15.25 11.88
CA VAL A 95 -10.45 -16.68 11.50
C VAL A 95 -9.17 -17.43 11.88
N VAL A 96 -8.05 -16.72 12.02
CA VAL A 96 -6.73 -17.30 12.40
C VAL A 96 -6.48 -17.17 13.92
N ALA A 97 -7.50 -16.80 14.70
CA ALA A 97 -7.44 -16.74 16.17
C ALA A 97 -7.80 -18.09 16.80
#